data_AF-A0A329RDC6-F1
#
_entry.id   AF-A0A329RDC6-F1
#
_cell.length_a   1.000
_cell.length_b   1.000
_cell.length_c   1.000
_cell.angle_alpha   90.00
_cell.angle_beta   90.00
_cell.angle_gamma   90.00
#
_symmetry.space_group_name_H-M   'P 1'
#
loop_
_entity.id
_entity.type
_entity.pdbx_description
1 polymer ?
#
loop_
_entity_poly.entity_id
_entity_poly.type
_entity_poly.pdbx_seq_one_letter_code
_entity_poly.pdbx_strand_id
1 'polypeptide(L)' 'MLWEWLVMPQGLSNAPATFNCLVTQLFRPHQAYAQTYFDDIFVHSRAEHGKSDV' A
#
# COMPACT_ATOMS: atom_id res chain seq x y z
N MET A 1 -23.69 3.23 -27.05
CA MET A 1 -22.78 4.18 -26.37
C MET A 1 -21.61 3.37 -25.81
N LEU A 2 -20.39 3.85 -26.01
CA LEU A 2 -19.19 3.28 -25.42
C LEU A 2 -18.94 4.01 -24.08
N TRP A 3 -18.53 3.28 -23.05
CA TRP A 3 -18.18 3.86 -21.75
C TRP A 3 -16.66 3.81 -21.57
N GLU A 4 -16.11 4.82 -20.91
CA GLU A 4 -14.70 4.91 -20.57
C GLU A 4 -14.50 4.99 -19.05
N TRP A 5 -13.32 4.55 -18.60
CA TRP A 5 -12.96 4.57 -17.18
C TRP A 5 -12.23 5.87 -16.84
N LEU A 6 -12.70 6.59 -15.80
CA LEU A 6 -12.06 7.82 -15.30
C LEU A 6 -10.87 7.55 -14.36
N VAL A 7 -10.78 6.32 -13.85
CA VAL A 7 -9.70 5.84 -12.99
C VAL A 7 -9.13 4.57 -13.59
N MET A 8 -7.92 4.20 -13.16
CA MET A 8 -7.26 2.97 -13.60
C MET A 8 -8.16 1.75 -13.37
N PRO A 9 -8.66 1.08 -14.44
CA PRO A 9 -9.52 -0.08 -14.28
C PRO A 9 -8.74 -1.33 -13.88
N GLN A 10 -9.43 -2.28 -13.24
CA GLN A 10 -8.90 -3.60 -12.96
C GLN A 10 -8.69 -4.39 -14.25
N GLY A 11 -7.68 -5.26 -14.27
CA GLY A 11 -7.35 -6.10 -15.43
C GLY A 11 -6.37 -5.50 -16.45
N LEU A 12 -5.93 -4.25 -16.26
CA LEU A 12 -4.77 -3.72 -16.99
C LEU A 12 -3.48 -4.38 -16.49
N SER A 13 -2.66 -4.90 -17.40
CA SER A 13 -1.41 -5.59 -17.04
C SER A 13 -0.47 -4.75 -16.17
N ASN A 14 -0.48 -3.43 -16.35
CA ASN A 14 0.40 -2.51 -15.62
C ASN A 14 -0.26 -1.88 -14.39
N ALA A 15 -1.56 -2.08 -14.16
CA ALA A 15 -2.25 -1.44 -13.04
C ALA A 15 -1.60 -1.71 -11.67
N PRO A 16 -1.18 -2.95 -11.36
CA PRO A 16 -0.55 -3.20 -10.07
C PRO A 16 0.83 -2.57 -9.91
N ALA A 17 1.61 -2.50 -10.99
CA ALA A 17 2.93 -1.86 -10.98
C ALA A 17 2.81 -0.34 -10.77
N THR A 18 1.85 0.31 -11.44
CA THR A 18 1.57 1.73 -11.25
C THR A 18 1.09 2.03 -9.83
N PHE A 19 0.18 1.22 -9.29
CA PHE A 19 -0.30 1.35 -7.92
C PHE A 19 0.84 1.21 -6.90
N ASN A 20 1.64 0.15 -7.02
CA ASN A 20 2.74 -0.12 -6.10
C ASN A 20 3.83 0.97 -6.12
N CYS A 21 4.12 1.55 -7.30
CA CYS A 21 5.04 2.68 -7.43
C CYS A 21 4.55 3.90 -6.62
N LEU A 22 3.26 4.25 -6.77
CA LEU A 22 2.63 5.37 -6.07
C LEU A 22 2.61 5.15 -4.55
N VAL A 23 2.19 3.96 -4.12
CA VAL A 23 2.13 3.60 -2.69
C VAL A 23 3.52 3.61 -2.07
N THR A 24 4.53 3.04 -2.74
CA THR A 24 5.92 3.06 -2.27
C THR A 24 6.44 4.48 -2.10
N GLN A 25 6.16 5.38 -3.05
CA GLN A 25 6.57 6.78 -2.97
C GLN A 25 5.88 7.50 -1.81
N LEU A 26 4.58 7.28 -1.62
CA LEU A 26 3.77 7.90 -0.56
C LEU A 26 4.19 7.44 0.84
N PHE A 27 4.51 6.16 1.00
CA PHE A 27 4.89 5.56 2.28
C PHE A 27 6.39 5.57 2.56
N ARG A 28 7.23 6.03 1.63
CA ARG A 28 8.68 6.21 1.85
C ARG A 28 9.04 6.94 3.15
N PRO A 29 8.41 8.07 3.53
CA PRO A 29 8.69 8.73 4.81
C PRO A 29 8.16 7.97 6.04
N HIS A 30 7.28 6.97 5.85
CA HIS A 30 6.58 6.24 6.90
C HIS A 30 7.09 4.80 7.09
N GLN A 31 8.19 4.41 6.41
CA GLN A 31 8.76 3.05 6.45
C GLN A 31 9.11 2.55 7.85
N ALA A 32 9.31 3.46 8.82
CA ALA A 32 9.62 3.11 10.19
C ALA A 32 8.45 2.43 10.94
N TYR A 33 7.21 2.64 10.50
CA TYR A 33 6.01 2.08 11.14
C TYR A 33 4.97 1.52 10.15
N ALA A 34 5.15 1.77 8.85
CA ALA A 34 4.26 1.30 7.81
C ALA A 34 5.07 0.61 6.70
N GLN A 35 4.69 -0.62 6.37
CA GLN A 35 5.23 -1.39 5.24
C GLN A 35 4.13 -1.60 4.21
N THR A 36 4.49 -1.61 2.93
CA THR A 36 3.53 -1.73 1.83
C THR A 36 3.89 -2.93 0.96
N TYR A 37 2.89 -3.74 0.59
CA TYR A 37 3.07 -4.89 -0.28
C TYR A 37 1.87 -5.02 -1.21
N PHE A 38 2.08 -4.75 -2.50
CA PHE A 38 1.02 -4.84 -3.51
C PHE A 38 -0.19 -3.96 -3.14
N ASP A 39 -1.33 -4.56 -2.83
CA ASP A 39 -2.56 -3.88 -2.42
C ASP A 39 -2.68 -3.71 -0.88
N ASP A 40 -1.75 -4.27 -0.11
CA ASP A 40 -1.77 -4.26 1.35
C ASP A 40 -0.83 -3.22 1.97
N ILE A 41 -1.28 -2.62 3.06
CA ILE A 41 -0.49 -1.69 3.89
C ILE A 41 -0.49 -2.22 5.32
N PHE A 42 0.68 -2.60 5.82
CA PHE A 42 0.90 -3.07 7.18
C PHE A 42 1.34 -1.90 8.05
N VAL A 43 0.51 -1.50 9.01
CA VAL A 43 0.84 -0.44 9.98
C VAL A 43 1.07 -1.07 11.35
N HIS A 44 2.25 -0.88 11.92
CA HIS A 44 2.58 -1.35 13.26
C HIS A 44 2.65 -0.19 14.25
N SER A 45 2.13 -0.42 15.45
CA SER A 45 2.22 0.50 16.57
C SER A 45 3.17 -0.05 17.63
N ARG A 46 3.78 0.83 18.42
CA ARG A 46 4.52 0.41 19.61
C ARG A 46 3.51 0.05 20.69
N ALA A 47 3.61 -1.15 21.25
CA ALA A 47 2.89 -1.48 22.47
C ALA A 47 3.40 -0.59 23.62
N GLU A 48 2.50 0.10 24.31
CA GLU A 48 2.85 0.77 25.57
C GLU A 48 3.07 -0.32 26.63
N HIS A 49 4.31 -0.41 27.11
CA HIS A 49 4.89 -1.45 27.98
C HIS A 49 5.26 -2.76 27.27
N GLY A 50 6.57 -3.02 27.24
CA GLY A 50 7.18 -4.23 26.69
C GLY A 50 6.75 -5.50 27.41
N LYS A 51 5.70 -6.13 26.92
CA LYS A 51 5.53 -7.57 26.99
C LYS A 51 5.38 -8.10 25.56
N SER A 52 6.52 -8.43 24.97
CA SER A 52 6.57 -9.55 24.04
C SER A 52 6.38 -10.81 24.88
N ASP A 53 5.13 -11.25 25.04
CA ASP A 53 4.85 -12.61 25.46
C ASP A 53 5.15 -13.52 24.26
N VAL A 54 6.41 -13.96 24.19
CA VAL A 54 6.84 -15.20 23.52
C VAL A 54 7.43 -16.08 24.60
#